data_AF-A0A7X6CDL7-F1
#
_entry.id   AF-A0A7X6CDL7-F1
#
_cell.length_a   1.000
_cell.length_b   1.000
_cell.length_c   1.000
_cell.angle_alpha   90.00
_cell.angle_beta   90.00
_cell.angle_gamma   90.00
#
_symmetry.space_group_name_H-M   'P 1'
#
loop_
_entity.id
_entity.type
_entity.pdbx_description
1 polymer ?
#
loop_
_entity_poly.entity_id
_entity_poly.type
_entity_poly.pdbx_seq_one_letter_code
_entity_poly.pdbx_strand_id
1 'polypeptide(L)'
;MKVTRHREKILEALREWFRVHKEGPTLEELCVELEMQPRQKATVQRWLQTMRGIDVEWEDNAARSLRLQAGDPEAEPELQISIPETLRYLATGLAEWEKCEHNERQRIPKSLRIGMSRMYLTSLLQGDEEVPSNLPEFFDWAKNPVVEWKPAAEIKHLSPDVTLIEDGLVSNFAEQWQVTGADVEKQVQEKILQEVLEHCRGYQLEDAYRAFRKLIIERPVLPYPEYRRLLSSPQLKPLREFLLQTYIDLVDLAAENSYHLCPRCKYVMRRRQDKTWSLD
;
A
#
# COMPACT_ATOMS: atom_id res chain seq x y z
N MET A 1 -23.87 8.04 -1.56
CA MET A 1 -24.25 8.70 -2.84
C MET A 1 -23.94 7.76 -3.99
N LYS A 2 -24.94 7.49 -4.84
CA LYS A 2 -24.77 6.72 -6.09
C LYS A 2 -23.84 7.52 -7.00
N VAL A 3 -22.71 6.95 -7.38
CA VAL A 3 -21.85 7.52 -8.43
C VAL A 3 -22.68 7.49 -9.71
N THR A 4 -22.89 8.65 -10.31
CA THR A 4 -23.64 8.77 -11.53
C THR A 4 -22.74 8.43 -12.72
N ARG A 5 -23.24 7.64 -13.67
CA ARG A 5 -22.50 7.18 -14.86
C ARG A 5 -21.80 8.30 -15.65
N HIS A 6 -22.27 9.55 -15.54
CA HIS A 6 -21.64 10.71 -16.18
C HIS A 6 -20.38 11.19 -15.44
N ARG A 7 -20.28 11.03 -14.12
CA ARG A 7 -19.10 11.44 -13.34
C ARG A 7 -17.88 10.61 -13.74
N GLU A 8 -18.04 9.29 -13.87
CA GLU A 8 -16.96 8.39 -14.32
C GLU A 8 -16.47 8.74 -15.71
N LYS A 9 -17.39 8.94 -16.67
CA LYS A 9 -17.05 9.35 -18.04
C LYS A 9 -16.27 10.66 -18.10
N ILE A 10 -16.63 11.65 -17.28
CA ILE A 10 -15.91 12.94 -17.24
C ILE A 10 -14.50 12.75 -16.70
N LEU A 11 -14.31 11.93 -15.67
CA LEU A 11 -12.99 11.67 -15.12
C LEU A 11 -12.09 10.91 -16.09
N GLU A 12 -12.63 9.93 -16.80
CA GLU A 12 -11.92 9.18 -17.84
C GLU A 12 -11.47 10.11 -18.98
N ALA A 13 -12.37 10.94 -19.51
CA ALA A 13 -12.05 11.91 -20.55
C ALA A 13 -11.00 12.94 -20.11
N LEU A 14 -11.08 13.42 -18.86
CA LEU A 14 -10.10 14.37 -18.33
C LEU A 14 -8.72 13.73 -18.12
N ARG A 15 -8.65 12.47 -17.69
CA ARG A 15 -7.37 11.74 -17.55
C ARG A 15 -6.69 11.58 -18.89
N GLU A 16 -7.42 11.09 -19.90
CA GLU A 16 -6.88 10.92 -21.24
C GLU A 16 -6.42 12.26 -21.84
N TRP A 17 -7.16 13.34 -21.57
CA TRP A 17 -6.75 14.67 -21.96
C TRP A 17 -5.40 15.08 -21.35
N PHE A 18 -5.24 14.93 -20.03
CA PHE A 18 -4.02 15.33 -19.32
C PHE A 18 -2.82 14.42 -19.61
N ARG A 19 -3.05 13.20 -20.08
CA ARG A 19 -2.00 12.30 -20.58
C ARG A 19 -1.28 12.89 -21.80
N VAL A 20 -2.03 13.60 -22.66
CA VAL A 20 -1.52 14.17 -23.91
C VAL A 20 -1.20 15.66 -23.77
N HIS A 21 -1.95 16.39 -22.95
CA HIS A 21 -1.90 17.85 -22.85
C HIS A 21 -1.50 18.32 -21.45
N LYS A 22 -0.57 19.27 -21.37
CA LYS A 22 -0.15 19.89 -20.11
C LYS A 22 -1.14 20.91 -19.55
N GLU A 23 -2.09 21.36 -20.37
CA GLU A 23 -3.08 22.37 -20.01
C GLU A 23 -4.48 21.76 -19.94
N GLY A 24 -5.34 22.35 -19.12
CA GLY A 24 -6.72 21.90 -18.95
C GLY A 24 -7.54 22.09 -20.23
N PRO A 25 -8.51 21.20 -20.49
CA PRO A 25 -9.40 21.37 -21.64
C PRO A 25 -10.33 22.57 -21.42
N THR A 26 -10.72 23.20 -22.52
CA THR A 26 -11.91 24.06 -22.55
C THR A 26 -13.18 23.21 -22.47
N LEU A 27 -14.32 23.83 -22.14
CA LEU A 27 -15.61 23.12 -22.10
C LEU A 27 -16.01 22.55 -23.48
N GLU A 28 -15.57 23.15 -24.57
CA GLU A 28 -15.88 22.68 -25.92
C GLU A 28 -15.04 21.47 -26.30
N GLU A 29 -13.74 21.48 -25.98
CA GLU A 29 -12.85 20.33 -26.15
C GLU A 29 -13.32 19.16 -25.28
N LEU A 30 -13.68 19.41 -24.02
CA LEU A 30 -14.21 18.36 -23.14
C LEU A 30 -15.55 17.80 -23.65
N CYS A 31 -16.40 18.61 -24.29
CA CYS A 31 -17.59 18.10 -24.96
C CYS A 31 -17.23 17.13 -26.08
N VAL A 32 -16.20 17.43 -26.88
CA VAL A 32 -15.74 16.55 -27.96
C VAL A 32 -15.21 15.23 -27.41
N GLU A 33 -14.38 15.26 -26.36
CA GLU A 33 -13.86 14.06 -25.69
C GLU A 33 -14.97 13.17 -25.10
N LEU A 34 -16.08 13.78 -24.67
CA LEU A 34 -17.24 13.06 -24.15
C LEU A 34 -18.20 12.55 -25.24
N GLU A 35 -17.82 12.67 -26.52
CA GLU A 35 -18.67 12.38 -27.68
C GLU A 35 -19.99 13.18 -27.68
N MET A 36 -19.94 14.41 -27.13
CA MET A 36 -21.07 15.32 -27.01
C MET A 36 -21.00 16.45 -28.05
N GLN A 37 -22.16 16.99 -28.39
CA GLN A 37 -22.24 18.15 -29.28
C GLN A 37 -21.85 19.43 -28.52
N PRO A 38 -21.13 20.39 -29.11
CA PRO A 38 -20.70 21.63 -28.44
C PRO A 38 -21.84 22.45 -27.81
N ARG A 39 -23.05 22.35 -28.37
CA ARG A 39 -24.28 22.95 -27.81
C ARG A 39 -24.66 22.41 -26.41
N GLN A 40 -24.09 21.28 -25.99
CA GLN A 40 -24.34 20.64 -24.70
C GLN A 40 -23.38 21.10 -23.60
N LYS A 41 -22.55 22.13 -23.84
CA LYS A 41 -21.61 22.70 -22.86
C LYS A 41 -22.24 23.05 -21.51
N ALA A 42 -23.48 23.55 -21.50
CA ALA A 42 -24.21 23.87 -20.27
C ALA A 42 -24.56 22.63 -19.42
N THR A 43 -24.62 21.44 -20.03
CA THR A 43 -24.83 20.17 -19.34
C THR A 43 -23.53 19.68 -18.71
N VAL A 44 -22.42 19.72 -19.48
CA VAL A 44 -21.09 19.37 -18.97
C VAL A 44 -20.67 20.30 -17.84
N GLN A 45 -20.90 21.59 -17.97
CA GLN A 45 -20.64 22.57 -16.91
C GLN A 45 -21.45 22.27 -15.63
N ARG A 46 -22.73 21.89 -15.75
CA ARG A 46 -23.52 21.46 -14.59
C ARG A 46 -22.96 20.22 -13.93
N TRP A 47 -22.47 19.25 -14.70
CA TRP A 47 -21.82 18.06 -14.14
C TRP A 47 -20.51 18.42 -13.43
N LEU A 48 -19.66 19.24 -14.04
CA LEU A 48 -18.43 19.72 -13.42
C LEU A 48 -18.70 20.47 -12.11
N GLN A 49 -19.76 21.29 -12.04
CA GLN A 49 -20.16 21.95 -10.79
C GLN A 49 -20.49 20.96 -9.66
N THR A 50 -21.05 19.79 -9.98
CA THR A 50 -21.29 18.76 -8.95
C THR A 50 -20.02 18.05 -8.49
N MET A 51 -18.92 18.18 -9.23
CA MET A 51 -17.63 17.56 -8.97
C MET A 51 -16.58 18.54 -8.44
N ARG A 52 -16.91 19.85 -8.38
CA ARG A 52 -15.98 20.91 -7.97
C ARG A 52 -15.56 20.75 -6.51
N GLY A 53 -14.24 20.80 -6.26
CA GLY A 53 -13.67 20.62 -4.92
C GLY A 53 -13.77 19.19 -4.38
N ILE A 54 -14.10 18.22 -5.25
CA ILE A 54 -14.09 16.79 -4.95
C ILE A 54 -13.14 16.06 -5.89
N ASP A 55 -13.36 16.19 -7.20
CA ASP A 55 -12.54 15.52 -8.22
C ASP A 55 -11.85 16.51 -9.17
N VAL A 56 -12.43 17.70 -9.32
CA VAL A 56 -11.95 18.73 -10.25
C VAL A 56 -11.94 20.10 -9.58
N GLU A 57 -11.01 20.93 -10.00
CA GLU A 57 -10.90 22.35 -9.62
C GLU A 57 -10.68 23.20 -10.87
N TRP A 58 -11.14 24.44 -10.82
CA TRP A 58 -10.87 25.44 -11.85
C TRP A 58 -11.08 26.85 -11.29
N GLU A 59 -10.49 27.82 -11.99
CA GLU A 59 -10.67 29.25 -11.72
C GLU A 59 -11.74 29.82 -12.64
N ASP A 60 -12.73 30.54 -12.07
CA ASP A 60 -13.92 30.98 -12.81
C ASP A 60 -13.62 32.01 -13.92
N ASN A 61 -12.45 32.65 -13.89
CA ASN A 61 -12.04 33.68 -14.86
C ASN A 61 -10.78 33.33 -15.67
N ALA A 62 -10.32 32.07 -15.63
CA ALA A 62 -9.17 31.64 -16.41
C ALA A 62 -9.55 30.49 -17.34
N ALA A 63 -9.32 30.72 -18.64
CA ALA A 63 -9.45 29.65 -19.63
C ALA A 63 -8.42 28.55 -19.34
N ARG A 64 -8.78 27.28 -19.60
CA ARG A 64 -7.88 26.12 -19.44
C ARG A 64 -7.38 25.91 -18.00
N SER A 65 -8.08 26.48 -17.01
CA SER A 65 -7.79 26.33 -15.58
C SER A 65 -8.36 25.07 -14.95
N LEU A 66 -9.13 24.28 -15.72
CA LEU A 66 -9.61 22.98 -15.25
C LEU A 66 -8.41 22.09 -14.91
N ARG A 67 -8.45 21.50 -13.72
CA ARG A 67 -7.45 20.58 -13.18
C ARG A 67 -8.19 19.45 -12.48
N LEU A 68 -7.61 18.26 -12.51
CA LEU A 68 -8.00 17.21 -11.59
C LEU A 68 -7.46 17.59 -10.22
N GLN A 69 -8.32 17.62 -9.21
CA GLN A 69 -7.88 17.94 -7.85
C GLN A 69 -7.05 16.74 -7.37
N ALA A 70 -5.77 16.99 -7.06
CA ALA A 70 -4.73 15.99 -6.83
C ALA A 70 -5.26 14.70 -6.20
N GLY A 71 -5.47 13.75 -7.08
CA GLY A 71 -5.80 12.39 -6.80
C GLY A 71 -5.31 11.55 -7.97
N ASP A 72 -4.17 11.95 -8.55
CA ASP A 72 -3.43 11.13 -9.51
C ASP A 72 -3.13 9.80 -8.84
N PRO A 73 -3.71 8.70 -9.32
CA PRO A 73 -3.23 7.36 -9.09
C PRO A 73 -2.48 6.88 -10.36
N GLU A 74 -1.91 7.80 -11.15
CA GLU A 74 -1.00 7.49 -12.26
C GLU A 74 0.48 7.50 -11.81
N ALA A 75 0.73 7.29 -10.53
CA ALA A 75 1.57 6.13 -10.26
C ALA A 75 0.56 5.00 -10.10
N GLU A 76 0.57 4.03 -11.03
CA GLU A 76 0.09 2.68 -10.71
C GLU A 76 0.43 2.43 -9.23
N PRO A 77 -0.48 1.95 -8.36
CA PRO A 77 -0.06 1.56 -7.04
C PRO A 77 0.94 0.42 -7.24
N GLU A 78 2.22 0.78 -7.33
CA GLU A 78 3.34 -0.13 -7.33
C GLU A 78 3.05 -1.06 -6.18
N LEU A 79 3.07 -2.36 -6.46
CA LEU A 79 2.75 -3.41 -5.53
C LEU A 79 3.44 -3.09 -4.18
N GLN A 80 2.71 -2.48 -3.24
CA GLN A 80 3.35 -1.72 -2.17
C GLN A 80 3.68 -2.68 -1.04
N ILE A 81 4.83 -3.31 -1.19
CA ILE A 81 5.37 -4.22 -0.19
C ILE A 81 5.81 -3.36 0.99
N SER A 82 5.14 -3.53 2.14
CA SER A 82 5.51 -2.82 3.36
C SER A 82 6.94 -3.20 3.77
N ILE A 83 7.86 -2.24 3.65
CA ILE A 83 9.26 -2.43 4.06
C ILE A 83 9.37 -2.68 5.56
N PRO A 84 8.61 -1.97 6.43
CA PRO A 84 8.61 -2.30 7.85
C PRO A 84 8.19 -3.75 8.13
N GLU A 85 7.15 -4.26 7.47
CA GLU A 85 6.77 -5.68 7.60
C GLU A 85 7.87 -6.62 7.09
N THR A 86 8.49 -6.26 5.97
CA THR A 86 9.57 -7.04 5.37
C THR A 86 10.76 -7.16 6.32
N LEU A 87 11.15 -6.07 6.98
CA LEU A 87 12.17 -6.09 8.04
C LEU A 87 11.78 -6.99 9.21
N ARG A 88 10.49 -7.04 9.60
CA ARG A 88 10.03 -7.96 10.65
C ARG A 88 10.16 -9.42 10.25
N TYR A 89 9.82 -9.77 9.01
CA TYR A 89 10.03 -11.12 8.49
C TYR A 89 11.51 -11.50 8.43
N LEU A 90 12.37 -10.58 7.96
CA LEU A 90 13.82 -10.78 7.90
C LEU A 90 14.41 -10.96 9.30
N ALA A 91 14.10 -10.05 10.23
CA ALA A 91 14.54 -10.12 11.62
C ALA A 91 14.12 -11.44 12.30
N THR A 92 12.85 -11.81 12.17
CA THR A 92 12.30 -13.05 12.75
C THR A 92 12.96 -14.28 12.11
N GLY A 93 13.13 -14.27 10.79
CA GLY A 93 13.75 -15.35 10.05
C GLY A 93 15.24 -15.55 10.36
N LEU A 94 15.98 -14.46 10.56
CA LEU A 94 17.38 -14.49 10.99
C LEU A 94 17.51 -15.09 12.40
N ALA A 95 16.61 -14.71 13.31
CA ALA A 95 16.56 -15.27 14.66
C ALA A 95 16.20 -16.76 14.68
N GLU A 96 15.26 -17.18 13.82
CA GLU A 96 14.93 -18.59 13.61
C GLU A 96 16.16 -19.35 13.07
N TRP A 97 16.87 -18.76 12.10
CA TRP A 97 18.06 -19.36 11.48
C TRP A 97 19.22 -19.53 12.46
N GLU A 98 19.47 -18.54 13.32
CA GLU A 98 20.51 -18.59 14.35
C GLU A 98 20.27 -19.72 15.35
N LYS A 99 18.99 -19.95 15.71
CA LYS A 99 18.56 -21.03 16.62
C LYS A 99 18.60 -22.42 15.99
N CYS A 100 18.59 -22.53 14.66
CA CYS A 100 18.69 -23.81 13.98
C CYS A 100 20.10 -24.42 14.16
N GLU A 101 20.14 -25.66 14.66
CA GLU A 101 21.36 -26.45 14.69
C GLU A 101 21.91 -26.62 13.27
N HIS A 102 23.24 -26.71 13.13
CA HIS A 102 23.94 -26.67 11.84
C HIS A 102 23.46 -27.74 10.83
N ASN A 103 23.04 -28.88 11.37
CA ASN A 103 22.45 -30.06 10.74
C ASN A 103 21.01 -29.85 10.23
N GLU A 104 20.26 -28.89 10.77
CA GLU A 104 18.88 -28.57 10.37
C GLU A 104 18.78 -27.36 9.42
N ARG A 105 19.90 -26.65 9.18
CA ARG A 105 20.00 -25.48 8.28
C ARG A 105 19.75 -25.78 6.79
N GLN A 106 19.43 -27.02 6.44
CA GLN A 106 18.98 -27.38 5.09
C GLN A 106 17.64 -26.76 4.74
N ARG A 107 16.83 -26.35 5.73
CA ARG A 107 15.51 -25.75 5.52
C ARG A 107 15.50 -24.29 5.95
N ILE A 108 15.44 -23.39 4.97
CA ILE A 108 15.29 -21.95 5.21
C ILE A 108 13.97 -21.69 5.96
N PRO A 109 14.02 -21.02 7.14
CA PRO A 109 12.83 -20.66 7.90
C PRO A 109 11.83 -19.90 7.03
N LYS A 110 10.54 -20.14 7.28
CA LYS A 110 9.46 -19.57 6.45
C LYS A 110 9.53 -18.04 6.46
N SER A 111 9.75 -17.46 7.64
CA SER A 111 9.84 -16.01 7.85
C SER A 111 11.00 -15.41 7.06
N LEU A 112 12.18 -16.05 7.09
CA LEU A 112 13.36 -15.60 6.35
C LEU A 112 13.11 -15.62 4.83
N ARG A 113 12.51 -16.70 4.33
CA ARG A 113 12.18 -16.83 2.91
C ARG A 113 11.20 -15.74 2.45
N ILE A 114 10.14 -15.49 3.23
CA ILE A 114 9.15 -14.45 2.91
C ILE A 114 9.82 -13.08 2.90
N GLY A 115 10.59 -12.75 3.94
CA GLY A 115 11.28 -11.46 4.04
C GLY A 115 12.24 -11.23 2.88
N MET A 116 13.06 -12.24 2.54
CA MET A 116 13.98 -12.15 1.40
C MET A 116 13.23 -11.98 0.07
N SER A 117 12.18 -12.77 -0.18
CA SER A 117 11.38 -12.65 -1.40
C SER A 117 10.69 -11.29 -1.53
N ARG A 118 10.16 -10.76 -0.42
CA ARG A 118 9.55 -9.42 -0.39
C ARG A 118 10.59 -8.33 -0.66
N MET A 119 11.77 -8.43 -0.06
CA MET A 119 12.84 -7.46 -0.25
C MET A 119 13.37 -7.47 -1.69
N TYR A 120 13.60 -8.67 -2.24
CA TYR A 120 13.99 -8.90 -3.63
C TYR A 120 12.97 -8.29 -4.59
N LEU A 121 11.68 -8.60 -4.41
CA LEU A 121 10.62 -8.07 -5.24
C LEU A 121 10.50 -6.54 -5.14
N THR A 122 10.63 -5.96 -3.95
CA THR A 122 10.60 -4.50 -3.78
C THR A 122 11.74 -3.84 -4.54
N SER A 123 12.95 -4.39 -4.43
CA SER A 123 14.13 -3.88 -5.13
C SER A 123 13.95 -3.94 -6.65
N LEU A 124 13.43 -5.05 -7.18
CA LEU A 124 13.11 -5.17 -8.61
C LEU A 124 12.07 -4.15 -9.08
N LEU A 125 11.02 -3.90 -8.30
CA LEU A 125 10.00 -2.90 -8.62
C LEU A 125 10.58 -1.49 -8.64
N GLN A 126 11.59 -1.21 -7.81
CA GLN A 126 12.34 0.05 -7.79
C GLN A 126 13.47 0.13 -8.82
N GLY A 127 13.65 -0.89 -9.66
CA GLY A 127 14.73 -0.96 -10.67
C GLY A 127 16.12 -1.16 -10.07
N ASP A 128 16.22 -1.74 -8.87
CA ASP A 128 17.47 -2.05 -8.19
C ASP A 128 17.93 -3.49 -8.46
N GLU A 129 19.01 -3.63 -9.21
CA GLU A 129 19.62 -4.92 -9.55
C GLU A 129 20.65 -5.39 -8.50
N GLU A 130 20.98 -4.58 -7.49
CA GLU A 130 22.01 -4.88 -6.47
C GLU A 130 21.48 -5.69 -5.27
N VAL A 131 20.23 -6.16 -5.34
CA VAL A 131 19.61 -6.93 -4.25
C VAL A 131 20.11 -8.39 -4.24
N PRO A 132 20.35 -8.99 -3.04
CA PRO A 132 20.80 -10.38 -2.97
C PRO A 132 19.80 -11.36 -3.59
N SER A 133 20.31 -12.22 -4.47
CA SER A 133 19.52 -13.19 -5.24
C SER A 133 19.41 -14.56 -4.53
N ASN A 134 20.27 -14.79 -3.53
CA ASN A 134 20.34 -16.04 -2.80
C ASN A 134 20.72 -15.83 -1.33
N LEU A 135 20.69 -16.92 -0.55
CA LEU A 135 20.87 -16.88 0.90
C LEU A 135 22.28 -16.41 1.32
N PRO A 136 23.40 -16.94 0.79
CA PRO A 136 24.73 -16.42 1.10
C PRO A 136 24.88 -14.91 0.81
N GLU A 137 24.45 -14.47 -0.37
CA GLU A 137 24.48 -13.05 -0.73
C GLU A 137 23.66 -12.20 0.25
N PHE A 138 22.50 -12.69 0.68
CA PHE A 138 21.68 -11.99 1.66
C PHE A 138 22.38 -11.86 3.02
N PHE A 139 23.09 -12.89 3.49
CA PHE A 139 23.83 -12.81 4.76
C PHE A 139 24.98 -11.79 4.71
N ASP A 140 25.62 -11.64 3.55
CA ASP A 140 26.65 -10.60 3.37
C ASP A 140 26.01 -9.22 3.24
N TRP A 141 24.92 -9.09 2.49
CA TRP A 141 24.17 -7.84 2.34
C TRP A 141 23.56 -7.34 3.66
N ALA A 142 23.08 -8.26 4.50
CA ALA A 142 22.46 -7.97 5.79
C ALA A 142 23.43 -7.35 6.83
N LYS A 143 24.74 -7.37 6.55
CA LYS A 143 25.79 -6.70 7.34
C LYS A 143 25.93 -5.22 6.99
N ASN A 144 25.41 -4.78 5.84
CA ASN A 144 25.43 -3.38 5.46
C ASN A 144 24.32 -2.63 6.20
N PRO A 145 24.51 -1.34 6.53
CA PRO A 145 23.49 -0.54 7.17
C PRO A 145 22.19 -0.51 6.36
N VAL A 146 21.05 -0.72 7.03
CA VAL A 146 19.73 -0.80 6.40
C VAL A 146 19.38 0.51 5.70
N VAL A 147 19.86 1.66 6.16
CA VAL A 147 19.67 2.96 5.49
C VAL A 147 20.29 3.03 4.10
N GLU A 148 21.28 2.17 3.80
CA GLU A 148 21.93 2.11 2.48
C GLU A 148 21.12 1.26 1.49
N TRP A 149 20.11 0.53 1.98
CA TRP A 149 19.28 -0.31 1.13
C TRP A 149 18.26 0.59 0.42
N LYS A 150 18.26 0.61 -0.92
CA LYS A 150 17.30 1.41 -1.69
C LYS A 150 15.84 1.16 -1.27
N PRO A 151 15.40 -0.09 -1.03
CA PRO A 151 14.05 -0.36 -0.53
C PRO A 151 13.73 0.29 0.83
N ALA A 152 14.73 0.47 1.68
CA ALA A 152 14.54 0.99 3.04
C ALA A 152 14.62 2.53 3.13
N ALA A 153 14.86 3.22 2.02
CA ALA A 153 14.92 4.68 1.97
C ALA A 153 13.64 5.37 2.49
N GLU A 154 12.49 4.68 2.44
CA GLU A 154 11.21 5.20 2.91
C GLU A 154 11.02 5.12 4.44
N ILE A 155 11.87 4.38 5.16
CA ILE A 155 11.76 4.24 6.61
C ILE A 155 12.27 5.52 7.29
N LYS A 156 11.32 6.36 7.71
CA LYS A 156 11.61 7.56 8.48
C LYS A 156 12.28 7.22 9.82
N HIS A 157 13.29 7.99 10.20
CA HIS A 157 13.98 7.92 11.50
C HIS A 157 14.80 6.65 11.76
N LEU A 158 15.18 5.92 10.71
CA LEU A 158 16.14 4.82 10.84
C LEU A 158 17.54 5.39 11.17
N SER A 159 18.18 4.83 12.19
CA SER A 159 19.55 5.24 12.56
C SER A 159 20.54 4.80 11.48
N PRO A 160 21.57 5.61 11.15
CA PRO A 160 22.44 5.36 10.00
C PRO A 160 23.28 4.09 10.09
N ASP A 161 23.49 3.57 11.30
CA ASP A 161 24.43 2.47 11.54
C ASP A 161 23.73 1.12 11.81
N VAL A 162 22.40 1.05 11.70
CA VAL A 162 21.66 -0.18 12.04
C VAL A 162 21.79 -1.21 10.93
N THR A 163 22.24 -2.41 11.28
CA THR A 163 22.32 -3.57 10.38
C THR A 163 21.35 -4.65 10.86
N LEU A 164 21.07 -5.67 10.04
CA LEU A 164 20.36 -6.87 10.52
C LEU A 164 21.32 -7.92 11.12
N ILE A 165 22.58 -7.91 10.68
CA ILE A 165 23.64 -8.80 11.16
C ILE A 165 24.83 -7.96 11.62
N GLU A 166 25.33 -8.25 12.82
CA GLU A 166 26.50 -7.61 13.42
C GLU A 166 27.44 -8.73 13.91
N ASP A 167 28.72 -8.68 13.51
CA ASP A 167 29.72 -9.69 13.85
C ASP A 167 29.32 -11.16 13.55
N GLY A 168 28.49 -11.36 12.52
CA GLY A 168 28.01 -12.68 12.10
C GLY A 168 26.85 -13.25 12.93
N LEU A 169 26.30 -12.45 13.85
CA LEU A 169 25.13 -12.77 14.67
C LEU A 169 23.97 -11.82 14.34
N VAL A 170 22.78 -12.17 14.81
CA VAL A 170 21.61 -11.28 14.70
C VAL A 170 21.87 -10.01 15.52
N SER A 171 21.70 -8.83 14.91
CA SER A 171 21.97 -7.56 15.59
C SER A 171 20.89 -7.23 16.62
N ASN A 172 21.22 -6.35 17.57
CA ASN A 172 20.24 -5.82 18.54
C ASN A 172 19.05 -5.13 17.84
N PHE A 173 19.28 -4.48 16.70
CA PHE A 173 18.23 -3.88 15.90
C PHE A 173 17.28 -4.96 15.35
N ALA A 174 17.84 -6.01 14.75
CA ALA A 174 17.03 -7.13 14.28
C ALA A 174 16.25 -7.76 15.44
N GLU A 175 16.85 -7.97 16.61
CA GLU A 175 16.17 -8.47 17.81
C GLU A 175 14.93 -7.65 18.20
N GLN A 176 15.01 -6.33 18.18
CA GLN A 176 13.88 -5.46 18.50
C GLN A 176 12.74 -5.51 17.47
N TRP A 177 13.07 -5.88 16.23
CA TRP A 177 12.13 -5.96 15.12
C TRP A 177 11.49 -7.35 14.96
N GLN A 178 12.02 -8.37 15.65
CA GLN A 178 11.45 -9.70 15.69
C GLN A 178 9.99 -9.66 16.18
N VAL A 179 9.18 -10.57 15.64
CA VAL A 179 7.86 -10.86 16.18
C VAL A 179 7.85 -12.23 16.86
N THR A 180 7.14 -12.34 17.98
CA THR A 180 7.11 -13.57 18.79
C THR A 180 5.77 -14.28 18.64
N GLY A 181 5.77 -15.56 18.23
CA GLY A 181 4.56 -16.37 18.18
C GLY A 181 4.65 -17.50 17.16
N ALA A 182 3.69 -18.42 17.21
CA ALA A 182 3.63 -19.55 16.28
C ALA A 182 3.18 -19.15 14.86
N ASP A 183 2.53 -17.99 14.73
CA ASP A 183 2.00 -17.45 13.48
C ASP A 183 2.62 -16.07 13.23
N VAL A 184 3.79 -16.07 12.58
CA VAL A 184 4.58 -14.86 12.29
C VAL A 184 3.79 -13.88 11.43
N GLU A 185 3.03 -14.35 10.45
CA GLU A 185 2.20 -13.51 9.59
C GLU A 185 1.18 -12.73 10.41
N LYS A 186 0.45 -13.43 11.29
CA LYS A 186 -0.48 -12.78 12.21
C LYS A 186 0.21 -11.78 13.13
N GLN A 187 1.40 -12.09 13.64
CA GLN A 187 2.12 -11.19 14.55
C GLN A 187 2.64 -9.93 13.83
N VAL A 188 3.11 -10.06 12.59
CA VAL A 188 3.48 -8.90 11.75
C VAL A 188 2.29 -7.96 11.56
N GLN A 189 1.11 -8.50 11.29
CA GLN A 189 -0.13 -7.71 11.17
C GLN A 189 -0.58 -7.10 12.50
N GLU A 190 -0.48 -7.84 13.60
CA GLU A 190 -0.81 -7.33 14.94
C GLU A 190 0.13 -6.19 15.36
N LYS A 191 1.35 -6.16 14.83
CA LYS A 191 2.33 -5.12 15.16
C LYS A 191 1.97 -3.75 14.60
N ILE A 192 1.38 -3.68 13.40
CA ILE A 192 0.80 -2.43 12.86
C ILE A 192 -0.29 -1.91 13.79
N LEU A 193 -1.15 -2.79 14.30
CA LEU A 193 -2.20 -2.39 15.26
C LEU A 193 -1.61 -1.89 16.58
N GLN A 194 -0.48 -2.45 17.02
CA GLN A 194 0.24 -1.99 18.19
C GLN A 194 0.85 -0.60 17.97
N GLU A 195 1.46 -0.35 16.81
CA GLU A 195 2.00 0.98 16.44
C GLU A 195 0.90 2.03 16.37
N VAL A 196 -0.27 1.69 15.80
CA VAL A 196 -1.44 2.58 15.79
C VAL A 196 -1.88 2.88 17.22
N LEU A 197 -1.92 1.88 18.11
CA LEU A 197 -2.29 2.09 19.51
C LEU A 197 -1.28 2.99 20.24
N GLU A 198 0.02 2.78 20.03
CA GLU A 198 1.09 3.57 20.63
C GLU A 198 1.06 5.02 20.13
N HIS A 199 0.89 5.22 18.83
CA HIS A 199 0.68 6.54 18.22
C HIS A 199 -0.55 7.23 18.83
N CYS A 200 -1.69 6.55 18.88
CA CYS A 200 -2.91 7.12 19.45
C CYS A 200 -2.77 7.45 20.94
N ARG A 201 -2.02 6.66 21.72
CA ARG A 201 -1.72 6.99 23.12
C ARG A 201 -0.83 8.23 23.24
N GLY A 202 0.20 8.34 22.39
CA GLY A 202 1.12 9.48 22.38
C GLY A 202 0.45 10.81 22.04
N TYR A 203 -0.58 10.78 21.19
CA TYR A 203 -1.30 11.98 20.73
C TYR A 203 -2.73 12.13 21.30
N GLN A 204 -3.11 11.31 22.29
CA GLN A 204 -4.44 11.33 22.92
C GLN A 204 -5.60 11.11 21.93
N LEU A 205 -5.41 10.26 20.93
CA LEU A 205 -6.36 9.96 19.85
C LEU A 205 -7.19 8.69 20.11
N GLU A 206 -7.71 8.52 21.31
CA GLU A 206 -8.39 7.28 21.74
C GLU A 206 -9.63 6.96 20.89
N ASP A 207 -10.42 7.98 20.52
CA ASP A 207 -11.61 7.81 19.69
C ASP A 207 -11.27 7.41 18.25
N ALA A 208 -10.16 7.95 17.71
CA ALA A 208 -9.66 7.57 16.39
C ALA A 208 -9.18 6.12 16.39
N TYR A 209 -8.49 5.68 17.46
CA TYR A 209 -8.09 4.28 17.63
C TYR A 209 -9.31 3.34 17.67
N ARG A 210 -10.34 3.66 18.47
CA ARG A 210 -11.56 2.85 18.53
C ARG A 210 -12.26 2.76 17.17
N ALA A 211 -12.34 3.88 16.45
CA ALA A 211 -12.93 3.93 15.12
C ALA A 211 -12.13 3.09 14.11
N PHE A 212 -10.80 3.20 14.12
CA PHE A 212 -9.90 2.43 13.26
C PHE A 212 -9.97 0.93 13.55
N ARG A 213 -9.91 0.54 14.83
CA ARG A 213 -9.99 -0.86 15.24
C ARG A 213 -11.33 -1.49 14.86
N LYS A 214 -12.42 -0.75 15.07
CA LYS A 214 -13.77 -1.18 14.67
C LYS A 214 -13.88 -1.33 13.16
N LEU A 215 -13.34 -0.38 12.39
CA LEU A 215 -13.33 -0.42 10.93
C LEU A 215 -12.67 -1.69 10.39
N ILE A 216 -11.46 -2.03 10.86
CA ILE A 216 -10.71 -3.20 10.37
C ILE A 216 -11.42 -4.51 10.74
N ILE A 217 -12.02 -4.57 11.94
CA ILE A 217 -12.75 -5.76 12.39
C ILE A 217 -14.03 -5.95 11.58
N GLU A 218 -14.81 -4.89 11.36
CA GLU A 218 -16.12 -4.97 10.72
C GLU A 218 -16.05 -4.96 9.19
N ARG A 219 -15.01 -4.33 8.63
CA ARG A 219 -14.84 -4.13 7.18
C ARG A 219 -13.41 -4.44 6.75
N PRO A 220 -12.95 -5.71 6.85
CA PRO A 220 -11.61 -6.10 6.44
C PRO A 220 -11.37 -5.92 4.93
N VAL A 221 -12.43 -5.83 4.13
CA VAL A 221 -12.39 -5.48 2.70
C VAL A 221 -13.26 -4.26 2.48
N LEU A 222 -12.73 -3.27 1.77
CA LEU A 222 -13.43 -2.03 1.45
C LEU A 222 -13.50 -1.82 -0.06
N PRO A 223 -14.68 -1.51 -0.61
CA PRO A 223 -14.76 -0.97 -1.97
C PRO A 223 -13.97 0.34 -2.07
N TYR A 224 -13.21 0.52 -3.16
CA TYR A 224 -12.38 1.72 -3.37
C TYR A 224 -13.11 3.06 -3.10
N PRO A 225 -14.39 3.26 -3.51
CA PRO A 225 -15.11 4.48 -3.20
C PRO A 225 -15.38 4.71 -1.70
N GLU A 226 -15.50 3.64 -0.91
CA GLU A 226 -15.65 3.71 0.55
C GLU A 226 -14.31 4.00 1.21
N TYR A 227 -13.25 3.34 0.76
CA TYR A 227 -11.89 3.59 1.22
C TYR A 227 -11.49 5.08 1.02
N ARG A 228 -11.74 5.65 -0.16
CA ARG A 228 -11.49 7.08 -0.44
C ARG A 228 -12.24 8.03 0.50
N ARG A 229 -13.48 7.70 0.87
CA ARG A 229 -14.24 8.50 1.84
C ARG A 229 -13.63 8.42 3.24
N LEU A 230 -13.12 7.27 3.64
CA LEU A 230 -12.48 7.07 4.94
C LEU A 230 -11.15 7.85 5.06
N LEU A 231 -10.37 7.94 3.98
CA LEU A 231 -9.16 8.79 3.94
C LEU A 231 -9.47 10.28 4.16
N SER A 232 -10.69 10.71 3.85
CA SER A 232 -11.17 12.09 4.05
C SER A 232 -11.97 12.26 5.34
N SER A 233 -12.16 11.20 6.12
CA SER A 233 -12.94 11.23 7.36
C SER A 233 -12.21 12.04 8.43
N PRO A 234 -12.84 13.08 9.03
CA PRO A 234 -12.22 13.85 10.11
C PRO A 234 -11.78 12.97 11.29
N GLN A 235 -12.51 11.88 11.55
CA GLN A 235 -12.24 10.96 12.66
C GLN A 235 -11.02 10.06 12.41
N LEU A 236 -10.72 9.73 11.15
CA LEU A 236 -9.60 8.85 10.78
C LEU A 236 -8.44 9.60 10.11
N LYS A 237 -8.61 10.89 9.82
CA LYS A 237 -7.59 11.75 9.22
C LYS A 237 -6.23 11.67 9.94
N PRO A 238 -6.16 11.64 11.30
CA PRO A 238 -4.89 11.48 12.00
C PRO A 238 -4.19 10.14 11.73
N LEU A 239 -4.94 9.11 11.32
CA LEU A 239 -4.45 7.75 11.10
C LEU A 239 -4.39 7.39 9.60
N ARG A 240 -4.34 8.40 8.72
CA ARG A 240 -4.36 8.20 7.27
C ARG A 240 -3.20 7.32 6.78
N GLU A 241 -1.99 7.53 7.31
CA GLU A 241 -0.81 6.73 6.93
C GLU A 241 -0.99 5.26 7.33
N PHE A 242 -1.55 5.00 8.52
CA PHE A 242 -1.86 3.64 8.97
C PHE A 242 -2.98 2.97 8.16
N LEU A 243 -3.97 3.74 7.67
CA LEU A 243 -5.00 3.21 6.78
C LEU A 243 -4.41 2.73 5.44
N LEU A 244 -3.45 3.48 4.89
CA LEU A 244 -2.74 3.11 3.65
C LEU A 244 -1.90 1.85 3.84
N GLN A 245 -1.26 1.69 4.99
CA GLN A 245 -0.49 0.49 5.32
C GLN A 245 -1.36 -0.73 5.60
N THR A 246 -2.61 -0.52 6.03
CA THR A 246 -3.51 -1.63 6.43
C THR A 246 -4.36 -2.15 5.28
N TYR A 247 -4.84 -1.28 4.39
CA TYR A 247 -5.68 -1.66 3.25
C TYR A 247 -4.87 -1.63 1.96
N ILE A 248 -4.77 -2.79 1.31
CA ILE A 248 -4.16 -2.97 -0.01
C ILE A 248 -5.26 -2.88 -1.06
N ASP A 249 -5.00 -2.26 -2.22
CA ASP A 249 -5.93 -2.29 -3.34
C ASP A 249 -5.99 -3.70 -3.94
N LEU A 250 -7.21 -4.25 -4.06
CA LEU A 250 -7.42 -5.61 -4.58
C LEU A 250 -7.72 -5.62 -6.09
N VAL A 251 -7.71 -4.46 -6.76
CA VAL A 251 -8.02 -4.35 -8.20
C VAL A 251 -7.07 -5.20 -9.06
N ASP A 252 -5.79 -5.29 -8.70
CA ASP A 252 -4.82 -6.11 -9.45
C ASP A 252 -4.99 -7.61 -9.20
N LEU A 253 -5.52 -8.00 -8.03
CA LEU A 253 -5.91 -9.39 -7.73
C LEU A 253 -7.21 -9.80 -8.46
N ALA A 254 -8.01 -8.84 -8.93
CA ALA A 254 -9.29 -9.09 -9.59
C ALA A 254 -9.14 -9.50 -11.07
N ALA A 255 -7.98 -9.27 -11.69
CA ALA A 255 -7.73 -9.65 -13.08
C ALA A 255 -7.81 -11.18 -13.32
N GLU A 256 -7.57 -12.00 -12.28
CA GLU A 256 -7.65 -13.47 -12.36
C GLU A 256 -9.01 -14.07 -11.94
N ASN A 257 -10.00 -13.22 -11.64
CA ASN A 257 -11.42 -13.57 -11.56
C ASN A 257 -11.79 -14.80 -10.68
N SER A 258 -11.18 -14.96 -9.50
CA SER A 258 -11.79 -15.68 -8.36
C SER A 258 -10.97 -15.48 -7.08
N TYR A 259 -11.31 -14.48 -6.27
CA TYR A 259 -10.79 -14.38 -4.90
C TYR A 259 -11.79 -15.01 -3.92
N HIS A 260 -11.29 -15.82 -2.99
CA HIS A 260 -12.08 -16.34 -1.88
C HIS A 260 -11.60 -15.70 -0.59
N LEU A 261 -12.54 -15.30 0.26
CA LEU A 261 -12.21 -14.83 1.61
C LEU A 261 -12.29 -16.01 2.56
N CYS A 262 -11.26 -16.20 3.40
CA CYS A 262 -11.32 -17.19 4.46
C CYS A 262 -12.57 -16.94 5.32
N PRO A 263 -13.47 -17.92 5.53
CA PRO A 263 -14.70 -17.70 6.26
C PRO A 263 -14.46 -17.28 7.72
N ARG A 264 -13.28 -17.62 8.27
CA ARG A 264 -12.87 -17.37 9.66
C ARG A 264 -12.16 -16.03 9.86
N CYS A 265 -11.12 -15.72 9.09
CA CYS A 265 -10.31 -14.50 9.27
C CYS A 265 -10.49 -13.44 8.19
N LYS A 266 -11.31 -13.71 7.15
CA LYS A 266 -11.59 -12.82 6.01
C LYS A 266 -10.37 -12.41 5.18
N TYR A 267 -9.25 -13.11 5.33
CA TYR A 267 -8.07 -12.92 4.50
C TYR A 267 -8.30 -13.41 3.07
N VAL A 268 -7.61 -12.79 2.11
CA VAL A 268 -7.66 -13.18 0.70
C VAL A 268 -6.98 -14.53 0.54
N MET A 269 -7.65 -15.45 -0.16
CA MET A 269 -7.14 -16.78 -0.48
C MET A 269 -6.85 -16.86 -1.97
N ARG A 270 -5.65 -17.34 -2.30
CA ARG A 270 -5.27 -17.61 -3.68
C ARG A 270 -5.72 -18.99 -4.11
N ARG A 271 -6.18 -19.09 -5.36
CA ARG A 271 -6.50 -20.37 -5.99
C ARG A 271 -5.21 -21.06 -6.41
N ARG A 272 -4.98 -22.27 -5.93
CA ARG A 272 -3.89 -23.13 -6.40
C ARG A 272 -4.24 -23.77 -7.74
N GLN A 273 -3.20 -24.23 -8.46
CA GLN A 273 -3.35 -24.94 -9.74
C GLN A 273 -4.20 -26.21 -9.62
N ASP A 274 -4.24 -26.84 -8.45
CA ASP A 274 -5.08 -28.00 -8.12
C ASP A 274 -6.55 -27.63 -7.78
N LYS A 275 -6.92 -26.36 -7.97
CA LYS A 275 -8.23 -25.77 -7.64
C LYS A 275 -8.57 -25.73 -6.15
N THR A 276 -7.61 -25.98 -5.26
CA THR A 276 -7.77 -25.75 -3.82
C THR A 276 -7.44 -24.30 -3.44
N TRP A 277 -7.86 -23.87 -2.26
CA TRP A 277 -7.64 -22.51 -1.76
C TRP A 277 -6.63 -22.53 -0.62
N SER A 278 -5.62 -21.67 -0.68
CA SER A 278 -4.73 -21.43 0.46
C SER A 278 -4.69 -19.96 0.83
N LEU A 279 -4.42 -19.69 2.10
CA LEU A 279 -4.00 -18.36 2.54
C LEU A 279 -2.72 -18.01 1.76
N ASP A 280 -2.67 -16.79 1.20
CA ASP A 280 -1.43 -16.21 0.68
C ASP A 280 -0.45 -15.97 1.84
#